data_AF-A0AAE8M9E8-F1
#
_entry.id   AF-A0AAE8M9E8-F1
#
_cell.length_a   1.000
_cell.length_b   1.000
_cell.length_c   1.000
_cell.angle_alpha   90.00
_cell.angle_beta   90.00
_cell.angle_gamma   90.00
#
_symmetry.space_group_name_H-M   'P 1'
#
loop_
_entity.id
_entity.type
_entity.pdbx_description
1 polymer ?
#
loop_
_entity_poly.entity_id
_entity_poly.type
_entity_poly.pdbx_seq_one_letter_code
_entity_poly.pdbx_strand_id
1 'polypeptide(L)'
;MSSILPVLAPRLPGCPPVVDDRTYTKEHTEDEWESMRDVIRKLYIKDNRKLNETMAILQARYGFAATEQMFKKRLKKWNLRKRTYRKGLSNSADSTPTNVTEGSGASTLDDQGSSSSSASPEEHQDDPNTAVALVRPSNTGPYSNLEQVLGSVFNWSQAKLEFLPAISDPMSKYLANPNSPPIQDSRTMYRIFELVFDLWYHGKGDLAGMAARRGFYVLEFVLSDDHPDLIWHVLDTIFDMVDRGHLQLLGLFLDHATVLAKRQLPAQHPLLLILQQLRNCDYHSDEGRSYLCHLLRQAWLRNVDLLGQHIESSDAHRLWLYEQLIWDGRTRLRKGSELSKRQDAMYQALERMSEAQNTTPAVVDADQLRVEALRLEFTQMDVGDKKKAEELAVNLLDLTRTDTGPRSNDRFHAYALKMLARVQEEKQDWATAEQNLQHAISKREVAHGANNNLRVIRDMWVLAAHYQKAGRQADADNITADALSRAQKYLEQGLE
;
A
#
# COMPACT_ATOMS: atom_id res chain seq x y z
N MET A 1 19.36 32.33 -5.19
CA MET A 1 18.86 32.30 -6.59
C MET A 1 17.87 31.16 -6.71
N SER A 2 16.68 31.38 -7.23
CA SER A 2 15.60 30.39 -7.24
C SER A 2 15.75 29.45 -8.43
N SER A 3 15.99 28.16 -8.18
CA SER A 3 16.01 27.15 -9.25
C SER A 3 14.59 26.81 -9.67
N ILE A 4 14.14 27.42 -10.76
CA ILE A 4 12.89 27.05 -11.44
C ILE A 4 13.20 25.81 -12.29
N LEU A 5 12.85 24.63 -11.77
CA LEU A 5 12.91 23.41 -12.55
C LEU A 5 11.86 23.44 -13.68
N PRO A 6 12.17 22.88 -14.86
CA PRO A 6 11.16 22.68 -15.90
C PRO A 6 10.08 21.71 -15.38
N VAL A 7 8.82 22.04 -15.64
CA VAL A 7 7.69 21.18 -15.27
C VAL A 7 7.64 20.01 -16.26
N LEU A 8 8.02 18.81 -15.81
CA LEU A 8 8.18 17.62 -16.65
C LEU A 8 6.87 17.04 -17.22
N ALA A 9 5.72 17.52 -16.75
CA ALA A 9 4.41 17.19 -17.30
C ALA A 9 3.61 18.49 -17.57
N PRO A 10 3.20 18.77 -18.82
CA PRO A 10 2.22 19.83 -19.09
C PRO A 10 0.98 19.61 -18.23
N ARG A 11 0.49 20.68 -17.57
CA ARG A 11 -0.71 20.59 -16.74
C ARG A 11 -1.89 20.13 -17.59
N LEU A 12 -2.67 19.21 -17.03
CA LEU A 12 -3.95 18.83 -17.62
C LEU A 12 -4.85 20.08 -17.69
N PRO A 13 -5.69 20.24 -18.73
CA PRO A 13 -6.77 21.23 -18.71
C PRO A 13 -7.63 21.07 -17.46
N GLY A 14 -8.34 22.13 -17.05
CA GLY A 14 -9.17 22.12 -15.85
C GLY A 14 -8.42 22.24 -14.52
N CYS A 15 -7.11 21.97 -14.45
CA CYS A 15 -6.33 22.22 -13.23
C CYS A 15 -6.36 23.72 -12.85
N PRO A 16 -6.63 24.08 -11.56
CA PRO A 16 -6.52 25.46 -11.12
C PRO A 16 -5.09 25.98 -11.28
N PRO A 17 -4.89 27.29 -11.51
CA PRO A 17 -3.56 27.87 -11.65
C PRO A 17 -2.73 27.66 -10.39
N VAL A 18 -1.40 27.73 -10.54
CA VAL A 18 -0.48 27.69 -9.40
C VAL A 18 -0.91 28.73 -8.38
N VAL A 19 -1.10 28.30 -7.13
CA VAL A 19 -1.31 29.20 -6.00
C VAL A 19 -0.03 30.02 -5.85
N ASP A 20 -0.04 31.26 -6.33
CA ASP A 20 0.97 32.24 -5.95
C ASP A 20 0.88 32.40 -4.42
N ASP A 21 1.99 32.12 -3.73
CA ASP A 21 2.10 32.10 -2.27
C ASP A 21 1.70 33.46 -1.64
N ARG A 22 1.71 34.51 -2.47
CA ARG A 22 1.20 35.86 -2.18
C ARG A 22 -0.31 35.93 -1.92
N THR A 23 -1.09 34.91 -2.27
CA THR A 23 -2.56 34.90 -2.09
C THR A 23 -3.02 34.62 -0.65
N TYR A 24 -2.12 34.24 0.27
CA TYR A 24 -2.46 33.97 1.69
C TYR A 24 -2.85 35.21 2.53
N THR A 25 -2.80 36.42 1.96
CA THR A 25 -3.01 37.69 2.67
C THR A 25 -4.17 38.52 2.11
N LYS A 26 -5.37 37.92 2.02
CA LYS A 26 -6.60 38.73 1.90
C LYS A 26 -7.07 39.19 3.28
N GLU A 27 -6.91 40.48 3.57
CA GLU A 27 -7.43 41.06 4.82
C GLU A 27 -8.95 41.22 4.73
N HIS A 28 -9.67 40.31 5.40
CA HIS A 28 -11.13 40.29 5.44
C HIS A 28 -11.71 41.26 6.49
N THR A 29 -12.75 42.01 6.11
CA THR A 29 -13.42 43.01 6.96
C THR A 29 -14.21 42.37 8.10
N GLU A 30 -14.58 43.14 9.12
CA GLU A 30 -15.34 42.61 10.27
C GLU A 30 -16.68 42.00 9.85
N ASP A 31 -17.37 42.61 8.88
CA ASP A 31 -18.66 42.16 8.37
C ASP A 31 -18.55 40.90 7.49
N GLU A 32 -17.49 40.79 6.67
CA GLU A 32 -17.17 39.55 5.95
C GLU A 32 -16.93 38.40 6.93
N TRP A 33 -16.16 38.64 7.99
CA TRP A 33 -15.92 37.64 9.05
C TRP A 33 -17.19 37.22 9.77
N GLU A 34 -18.07 38.16 10.12
CA GLU A 34 -19.32 37.86 10.82
C GLU A 34 -20.30 37.12 9.90
N SER A 35 -20.33 37.43 8.59
CA SER A 35 -21.11 36.68 7.59
C SER A 35 -20.71 35.19 7.50
N MET A 36 -19.42 34.89 7.65
CA MET A 36 -18.88 33.52 7.63
C MET A 36 -18.94 32.82 9.00
N ARG A 37 -19.31 33.53 10.08
CA ARG A 37 -19.26 33.03 11.46
C ARG A 37 -20.02 31.72 11.66
N ASP A 38 -21.21 31.59 11.09
CA ASP A 38 -22.04 30.38 11.26
C ASP A 38 -21.55 29.20 10.40
N VAL A 39 -20.94 29.48 9.24
CA VAL A 39 -20.25 28.46 8.43
C VAL A 39 -19.02 27.93 9.19
N ILE A 40 -18.19 28.84 9.74
CA ILE A 40 -17.04 28.51 10.59
C ILE A 40 -17.49 27.72 11.84
N ARG A 41 -18.55 28.18 12.52
CA ARG A 41 -19.14 27.50 13.69
C ARG A 41 -19.63 26.09 13.34
N LYS A 42 -20.28 25.89 12.19
CA LYS A 42 -20.70 24.56 11.73
C LYS A 42 -19.48 23.67 11.50
N LEU A 43 -18.58 24.05 10.61
CA LEU A 43 -17.42 23.23 10.22
C LEU A 43 -16.51 22.89 11.43
N TYR A 44 -16.22 23.87 12.28
CA TYR A 44 -15.25 23.71 13.37
C TYR A 44 -15.86 23.09 14.65
N ILE A 45 -17.14 23.35 14.96
CA ILE A 45 -17.77 22.86 16.21
C ILE A 45 -18.77 21.72 15.97
N LYS A 46 -19.67 21.83 14.99
CA LYS A 46 -20.69 20.78 14.73
C LYS A 46 -20.09 19.60 13.97
N ASP A 47 -19.37 19.87 12.89
CA ASP A 47 -18.74 18.87 12.04
C ASP A 47 -17.36 18.41 12.61
N ASN A 48 -16.94 18.96 13.75
CA ASN A 48 -15.70 18.67 14.49
C ASN A 48 -14.39 18.69 13.67
N ARG A 49 -14.33 19.42 12.55
CA ARG A 49 -13.16 19.44 11.66
C ARG A 49 -11.93 20.08 12.31
N LYS A 50 -10.72 19.76 11.83
CA LYS A 50 -9.51 20.49 12.23
C LYS A 50 -9.56 21.92 11.68
N LEU A 51 -8.71 22.81 12.23
CA LEU A 51 -8.70 24.21 11.79
C LEU A 51 -8.30 24.34 10.32
N ASN A 52 -7.23 23.65 9.92
CA ASN A 52 -6.74 23.64 8.53
C ASN A 52 -7.78 23.08 7.55
N GLU A 53 -8.55 22.06 7.94
CA GLU A 53 -9.66 21.51 7.14
C GLU A 53 -10.79 22.53 6.98
N THR A 54 -11.14 23.25 8.07
CA THR A 54 -12.14 24.33 8.02
C THR A 54 -11.68 25.47 7.11
N MET A 55 -10.41 25.85 7.17
CA MET A 55 -9.80 26.86 6.29
C MET A 55 -9.83 26.43 4.83
N ALA A 56 -9.41 25.20 4.51
CA ALA A 56 -9.43 24.67 3.15
C ALA A 56 -10.85 24.62 2.57
N ILE A 57 -11.87 24.25 3.37
CA ILE A 57 -13.27 24.24 2.94
C ILE A 57 -13.79 25.67 2.69
N LEU A 58 -13.40 26.64 3.52
CA LEU A 58 -13.79 28.05 3.34
C LEU A 58 -13.14 28.67 2.09
N GLN A 59 -11.87 28.38 1.85
CA GLN A 59 -11.17 28.79 0.63
C GLN A 59 -11.81 28.13 -0.62
N ALA A 60 -12.03 26.81 -0.60
CA ALA A 60 -12.51 26.06 -1.77
C ALA A 60 -14.00 26.23 -2.09
N ARG A 61 -14.87 26.48 -1.10
CA ARG A 61 -16.34 26.58 -1.31
C ARG A 61 -16.91 27.99 -1.15
N TYR A 62 -16.20 28.90 -0.49
CA TYR A 62 -16.68 30.25 -0.19
C TYR A 62 -15.70 31.35 -0.62
N GLY A 63 -14.57 30.99 -1.26
CA GLY A 63 -13.53 31.94 -1.70
C GLY A 63 -12.84 32.69 -0.55
N PHE A 64 -13.00 32.21 0.69
CA PHE A 64 -12.65 32.93 1.91
C PHE A 64 -11.31 32.41 2.45
N ALA A 65 -10.25 33.21 2.27
CA ALA A 65 -8.87 32.81 2.54
C ALA A 65 -8.20 33.80 3.49
N ALA A 66 -7.79 33.31 4.66
CA ALA A 66 -7.09 34.08 5.69
C ALA A 66 -6.09 33.20 6.45
N THR A 67 -5.13 33.81 7.13
CA THR A 67 -4.11 33.07 7.88
C THR A 67 -4.70 32.32 9.09
N GLU A 68 -4.06 31.22 9.48
CA GLU A 68 -4.47 30.42 10.64
C GLU A 68 -4.49 31.26 11.94
N GLN A 69 -3.61 32.27 12.05
CA GLN A 69 -3.61 33.22 13.17
C GLN A 69 -4.85 34.11 13.20
N MET A 70 -5.34 34.58 12.03
CA MET A 70 -6.59 35.35 11.94
C MET A 70 -7.78 34.49 12.37
N PHE A 71 -7.86 33.24 11.90
CA PHE A 71 -8.88 32.30 12.35
C PHE A 71 -8.81 32.02 13.86
N LYS A 72 -7.61 31.80 14.43
CA LYS A 72 -7.41 31.65 15.89
C LYS A 72 -7.91 32.89 16.67
N LYS A 73 -7.62 34.10 16.18
CA LYS A 73 -8.10 35.37 16.76
C LYS A 73 -9.63 35.48 16.71
N ARG A 74 -10.26 35.06 15.61
CA ARG A 74 -11.71 35.08 15.39
C ARG A 74 -12.45 34.05 16.24
N LEU A 75 -11.98 32.80 16.29
CA LEU A 75 -12.52 31.75 17.16
C LEU A 75 -12.45 32.15 18.65
N LYS A 76 -11.35 32.82 19.06
CA LYS A 76 -11.23 33.41 20.40
C LYS A 76 -12.24 34.54 20.65
N LYS A 77 -12.42 35.47 19.71
CA LYS A 77 -13.41 36.57 19.80
C LYS A 77 -14.85 36.03 19.93
N TRP A 78 -15.22 35.03 19.14
CA TRP A 78 -16.55 34.40 19.19
C TRP A 78 -16.71 33.35 20.30
N ASN A 79 -15.68 33.14 21.13
CA ASN A 79 -15.60 32.16 22.22
C ASN A 79 -15.92 30.70 21.78
N LEU A 80 -15.61 30.36 20.53
CA LEU A 80 -15.87 29.03 19.94
C LEU A 80 -14.76 28.04 20.33
N ARG A 81 -15.03 27.24 21.37
CA ARG A 81 -14.15 26.17 21.86
C ARG A 81 -14.80 24.81 21.64
N LYS A 82 -14.04 23.84 21.15
CA LYS A 82 -14.47 22.43 21.17
C LYS A 82 -14.62 21.98 22.63
N ARG A 83 -15.76 21.41 23.01
CA ARG A 83 -15.92 20.78 24.32
C ARG A 83 -15.20 19.42 24.29
N THR A 84 -14.09 19.30 25.01
CA THR A 84 -13.49 17.99 25.29
C THR A 84 -14.48 17.20 26.15
N TYR A 85 -15.02 16.10 25.63
CA TYR A 85 -15.73 15.13 26.47
C TYR A 85 -14.70 14.52 27.41
N ARG A 86 -14.72 14.91 28.69
CA ARG A 86 -13.88 14.26 29.70
C ARG A 86 -14.37 12.83 29.88
N LYS A 87 -13.53 11.86 29.51
CA LYS A 87 -13.67 10.46 29.92
C LYS A 87 -13.85 10.43 31.44
N GLY A 88 -14.91 9.80 31.92
CA GLY A 88 -15.29 9.84 33.33
C GLY A 88 -14.23 9.18 34.21
N LEU A 89 -13.57 9.97 35.06
CA LEU A 89 -12.76 9.47 36.16
C LEU A 89 -13.68 9.24 37.36
N SER A 90 -14.05 7.99 37.58
CA SER A 90 -14.58 7.54 38.87
C SER A 90 -13.41 7.45 39.86
N ASN A 91 -13.29 8.42 40.75
CA ASN A 91 -12.29 8.38 41.82
C ASN A 91 -12.61 7.25 42.79
N SER A 92 -11.64 6.37 43.02
CA SER A 92 -11.30 5.88 44.36
C SER A 92 -9.81 6.10 44.53
N ALA A 93 -9.43 6.81 45.59
CA ALA A 93 -8.05 6.89 46.03
C ALA A 93 -7.81 5.83 47.10
N ASP A 94 -6.59 5.29 47.16
CA ASP A 94 -5.87 5.41 48.43
C ASP A 94 -4.34 5.45 48.24
N SER A 95 -3.70 5.81 49.33
CA SER A 95 -2.40 6.43 49.55
C SER A 95 -1.14 5.61 49.24
N THR A 96 -0.13 6.30 48.68
CA THR A 96 1.33 6.10 48.89
C THR A 96 1.73 6.13 50.39
N PRO A 97 2.95 5.70 50.85
CA PRO A 97 4.24 5.78 50.14
C PRO A 97 5.32 4.68 50.41
N THR A 98 6.51 4.89 49.81
CA THR A 98 7.92 4.48 50.16
C THR A 98 8.18 3.73 51.48
N ASN A 99 9.25 2.91 51.65
CA ASN A 99 10.69 3.25 51.47
C ASN A 99 11.64 2.03 51.80
N VAL A 100 12.98 2.19 51.64
CA VAL A 100 14.11 1.32 52.13
C VAL A 100 14.25 -0.02 51.37
N THR A 101 15.38 -0.52 50.82
CA THR A 101 16.86 -0.46 51.01
C THR A 101 17.43 -1.70 51.76
N GLU A 102 18.60 -2.19 51.31
CA GLU A 102 19.37 -3.37 51.79
C GLU A 102 18.74 -4.76 51.56
N GLY A 103 19.51 -5.83 51.30
CA GLY A 103 20.95 -5.91 51.02
C GLY A 103 21.50 -7.35 50.96
N SER A 104 22.65 -7.54 50.30
CA SER A 104 23.47 -8.78 50.20
C SER A 104 22.86 -9.99 49.45
N GLY A 105 23.63 -10.79 48.69
CA GLY A 105 25.05 -10.66 48.29
C GLY A 105 25.61 -11.95 47.64
N ALA A 106 26.88 -11.92 47.19
CA ALA A 106 27.75 -13.07 46.80
C ALA A 106 27.27 -13.96 45.61
N SER A 107 27.93 -13.94 44.43
CA SER A 107 29.10 -14.77 44.00
C SER A 107 28.79 -16.28 43.85
N THR A 108 29.24 -17.04 42.83
CA THR A 108 30.48 -17.07 41.99
C THR A 108 30.14 -17.53 40.54
N LEU A 109 30.93 -17.29 39.47
CA LEU A 109 32.09 -18.06 38.94
C LEU A 109 31.88 -19.59 38.89
N ASP A 110 32.33 -20.37 37.89
CA ASP A 110 33.03 -20.14 36.60
C ASP A 110 32.12 -20.62 35.43
N ASP A 111 32.34 -20.48 34.11
CA ASP A 111 33.48 -20.30 33.17
C ASP A 111 34.23 -21.58 32.69
N GLN A 112 34.59 -21.55 31.40
CA GLN A 112 35.47 -22.42 30.57
C GLN A 112 35.10 -23.90 30.30
N GLY A 113 35.10 -24.24 29.00
CA GLY A 113 34.96 -25.60 28.48
C GLY A 113 35.21 -25.67 26.96
N SER A 114 36.46 -25.49 26.52
CA SER A 114 36.85 -25.55 25.09
C SER A 114 37.72 -26.77 24.78
N SER A 115 37.45 -27.48 23.67
CA SER A 115 38.47 -27.92 22.68
C SER A 115 37.90 -28.73 21.50
N SER A 116 38.59 -28.63 20.37
CA SER A 116 38.26 -29.13 19.02
C SER A 116 38.96 -30.44 18.61
N SER A 117 38.45 -31.15 17.60
CA SER A 117 39.30 -31.83 16.58
C SER A 117 38.56 -32.34 15.31
N SER A 118 39.24 -32.15 14.15
CA SER A 118 39.20 -32.82 12.82
C SER A 118 38.18 -33.95 12.50
N ALA A 119 37.46 -34.04 11.34
CA ALA A 119 37.81 -33.87 9.90
C ALA A 119 38.73 -34.99 9.35
N SER A 120 38.64 -35.58 8.13
CA SER A 120 37.83 -35.51 6.86
C SER A 120 38.03 -36.86 6.09
N PRO A 121 37.69 -37.14 4.79
CA PRO A 121 37.08 -36.36 3.68
C PRO A 121 35.93 -37.08 2.87
N GLU A 122 35.51 -36.47 1.73
CA GLU A 122 34.82 -37.03 0.52
C GLU A 122 33.44 -37.75 0.69
N GLU A 123 32.53 -37.83 -0.29
CA GLU A 123 32.56 -37.66 -1.76
C GLU A 123 31.66 -36.52 -2.32
N HIS A 124 31.61 -36.33 -3.65
CA HIS A 124 30.72 -35.38 -4.35
C HIS A 124 29.49 -36.03 -4.98
N GLN A 125 28.34 -35.34 -4.92
CA GLN A 125 27.27 -35.43 -5.92
C GLN A 125 26.44 -34.14 -5.92
N ASP A 126 26.13 -33.60 -7.11
CA ASP A 126 25.42 -32.32 -7.27
C ASP A 126 23.91 -32.47 -7.07
N ASP A 127 23.31 -31.58 -6.25
CA ASP A 127 21.87 -31.41 -6.11
C ASP A 127 21.53 -29.91 -6.25
N PRO A 128 20.74 -29.47 -7.26
CA PRO A 128 20.49 -28.05 -7.56
C PRO A 128 19.49 -27.39 -6.59
N ASN A 129 19.51 -27.78 -5.32
CA ASN A 129 18.65 -27.25 -4.27
C ASN A 129 19.31 -26.02 -3.62
N THR A 130 19.27 -24.88 -4.31
CA THR A 130 19.77 -23.59 -3.79
C THR A 130 18.90 -23.09 -2.63
N ALA A 131 19.09 -23.69 -1.46
CA ALA A 131 18.49 -23.23 -0.21
C ALA A 131 18.83 -21.75 0.00
N VAL A 132 17.83 -20.95 0.37
CA VAL A 132 18.00 -19.52 0.67
C VAL A 132 18.66 -19.38 2.05
N ALA A 133 19.97 -19.66 2.09
CA ALA A 133 20.80 -19.32 3.23
C ALA A 133 20.67 -17.81 3.50
N LEU A 134 20.40 -17.45 4.76
CA LEU A 134 20.24 -16.06 5.19
C LEU A 134 21.57 -15.30 5.02
N VAL A 135 21.76 -14.71 3.84
CA VAL A 135 22.88 -13.82 3.55
C VAL A 135 22.78 -12.63 4.50
N ARG A 136 23.65 -12.64 5.52
CA ARG A 136 23.94 -11.45 6.35
C ARG A 136 24.32 -10.31 5.41
N PRO A 137 23.89 -9.07 5.68
CA PRO A 137 24.24 -7.93 4.84
C PRO A 137 25.76 -7.86 4.68
N SER A 138 26.19 -7.78 3.43
CA SER A 138 27.61 -7.89 3.08
C SER A 138 28.23 -6.51 3.18
N ASN A 139 28.79 -6.20 4.35
CA ASN A 139 29.43 -4.91 4.69
C ASN A 139 30.62 -4.53 3.78
N THR A 140 30.96 -5.37 2.79
CA THR A 140 32.02 -5.19 1.78
C THR A 140 31.49 -5.15 0.34
N GLY A 141 30.18 -5.32 0.10
CA GLY A 141 29.57 -5.28 -1.22
C GLY A 141 29.45 -3.85 -1.80
N PRO A 142 29.32 -3.69 -3.13
CA PRO A 142 29.31 -2.37 -3.78
C PRO A 142 28.07 -1.53 -3.42
N TYR A 143 27.00 -2.17 -2.93
CA TYR A 143 25.76 -1.54 -2.49
C TYR A 143 25.55 -1.65 -0.96
N SER A 144 26.60 -1.85 -0.17
CA SER A 144 26.52 -2.01 1.30
C SER A 144 25.75 -0.90 2.02
N ASN A 145 25.90 0.36 1.59
CA ASN A 145 25.10 1.49 2.10
C ASN A 145 23.60 1.35 1.81
N LEU A 146 23.24 0.84 0.62
CA LEU A 146 21.84 0.55 0.27
C LEU A 146 21.31 -0.63 1.07
N GLU A 147 22.09 -1.70 1.26
CA GLU A 147 21.73 -2.82 2.16
C GLU A 147 21.45 -2.35 3.59
N GLN A 148 22.30 -1.46 4.13
CA GLN A 148 22.15 -0.90 5.47
C GLN A 148 20.88 -0.02 5.59
N VAL A 149 20.64 0.85 4.61
CA VAL A 149 19.45 1.72 4.62
C VAL A 149 18.17 0.91 4.41
N LEU A 150 18.16 -0.08 3.52
CA LEU A 150 17.02 -1.02 3.37
C LEU A 150 16.76 -1.79 4.67
N GLY A 151 17.82 -2.19 5.40
CA GLY A 151 17.70 -2.77 6.75
C GLY A 151 17.09 -1.81 7.79
N SER A 152 17.24 -0.50 7.60
CA SER A 152 16.64 0.51 8.51
C SER A 152 15.14 0.73 8.32
N VAL A 153 14.58 0.32 7.16
CA VAL A 153 13.13 0.42 6.87
C VAL A 153 12.33 -0.35 7.91
N PHE A 154 12.80 -1.52 8.33
CA PHE A 154 12.18 -2.32 9.40
C PHE A 154 11.96 -1.47 10.67
N ASN A 155 13.03 -0.93 11.27
CA ASN A 155 12.93 -0.22 12.55
C ASN A 155 11.97 0.99 12.47
N TRP A 156 11.98 1.68 11.33
CA TRP A 156 11.06 2.79 11.06
C TRP A 156 9.60 2.29 10.92
N SER A 157 9.38 1.19 10.20
CA SER A 157 8.06 0.55 10.09
C SER A 157 7.57 0.13 11.47
N GLN A 158 8.33 -0.62 12.26
CA GLN A 158 7.93 -1.04 13.62
C GLN A 158 7.54 0.18 14.48
N ALA A 159 8.37 1.22 14.53
CA ALA A 159 8.06 2.43 15.28
C ALA A 159 6.75 3.10 14.79
N LYS A 160 6.48 3.12 13.48
CA LYS A 160 5.19 3.57 12.93
C LYS A 160 4.02 2.73 13.46
N LEU A 161 4.16 1.41 13.53
CA LEU A 161 3.10 0.50 14.00
C LEU A 161 2.87 0.51 15.52
N GLU A 162 3.85 1.01 16.28
CA GLU A 162 3.75 1.22 17.73
C GLU A 162 3.12 2.57 18.07
N PHE A 163 3.34 3.61 17.26
CA PHE A 163 2.85 4.97 17.53
C PHE A 163 1.65 5.43 16.67
N LEU A 164 1.25 4.71 15.62
CA LEU A 164 0.02 4.97 14.88
C LEU A 164 -1.21 4.62 15.74
N PRO A 165 -2.13 5.56 16.02
CA PRO A 165 -3.41 5.22 16.65
C PRO A 165 -4.25 4.36 15.71
N ALA A 166 -4.97 3.38 16.26
CA ALA A 166 -5.75 2.34 15.55
C ALA A 166 -7.01 2.85 14.80
N ILE A 167 -6.94 4.04 14.18
CA ILE A 167 -8.05 4.80 13.60
C ILE A 167 -7.80 5.11 12.11
N SER A 168 -6.59 4.91 11.60
CA SER A 168 -6.24 5.18 10.20
C SER A 168 -5.86 3.90 9.45
N ASP A 169 -6.87 3.14 9.03
CA ASP A 169 -6.72 2.07 8.04
C ASP A 169 -6.88 2.65 6.60
N PRO A 170 -5.83 2.65 5.76
CA PRO A 170 -5.94 3.06 4.36
C PRO A 170 -6.77 2.11 3.50
N MET A 171 -6.92 0.84 3.87
CA MET A 171 -7.79 -0.09 3.14
C MET A 171 -9.25 0.25 3.38
N SER A 172 -9.71 0.43 4.62
CA SER A 172 -11.05 0.95 4.92
C SER A 172 -11.38 2.25 4.17
N LYS A 173 -10.46 3.22 4.14
CA LYS A 173 -10.63 4.48 3.38
C LYS A 173 -10.79 4.22 1.86
N TYR A 174 -10.03 3.29 1.31
CA TYR A 174 -10.09 2.89 -0.10
C TYR A 174 -11.35 2.05 -0.44
N LEU A 175 -11.81 1.21 0.49
CA LEU A 175 -13.02 0.40 0.36
C LEU A 175 -14.28 1.28 0.39
N ALA A 176 -14.32 2.28 1.26
CA ALA A 176 -15.41 3.24 1.39
C ALA A 176 -15.56 4.21 0.19
N ASN A 177 -14.52 4.40 -0.63
CA ASN A 177 -14.53 5.34 -1.76
C ASN A 177 -14.30 4.62 -3.11
N PRO A 178 -15.21 3.73 -3.55
CA PRO A 178 -14.88 2.73 -4.55
C PRO A 178 -14.61 3.27 -5.96
N ASN A 179 -15.25 4.38 -6.33
CA ASN A 179 -15.15 4.98 -7.67
C ASN A 179 -14.01 6.03 -7.74
N SER A 180 -13.61 6.56 -6.58
CA SER A 180 -12.69 7.70 -6.43
C SER A 180 -11.76 7.45 -5.24
N PRO A 181 -10.75 6.55 -5.36
CA PRO A 181 -9.81 6.30 -4.27
C PRO A 181 -9.04 7.59 -3.91
N PRO A 182 -8.60 7.76 -2.65
CA PRO A 182 -7.84 8.94 -2.24
C PRO A 182 -6.58 9.12 -3.10
N ILE A 183 -6.28 10.35 -3.54
CA ILE A 183 -5.09 10.61 -4.38
C ILE A 183 -3.77 10.39 -3.62
N GLN A 184 -3.81 10.38 -2.29
CA GLN A 184 -2.70 10.02 -1.40
C GLN A 184 -2.46 8.50 -1.32
N ASP A 185 -3.34 7.67 -1.90
CA ASP A 185 -3.24 6.21 -1.84
C ASP A 185 -2.10 5.68 -2.72
N SER A 186 -0.99 5.26 -2.11
CA SER A 186 0.22 4.79 -2.80
C SER A 186 -0.02 3.60 -3.74
N ARG A 187 -1.02 2.77 -3.45
CA ARG A 187 -1.51 1.71 -4.35
C ARG A 187 -1.97 2.28 -5.69
N THR A 188 -2.66 3.40 -5.71
CA THR A 188 -3.16 4.02 -6.95
C THR A 188 -2.00 4.51 -7.83
N MET A 189 -0.91 5.02 -7.24
CA MET A 189 0.32 5.35 -7.96
C MET A 189 0.98 4.10 -8.56
N TYR A 190 1.18 3.04 -7.76
CA TYR A 190 1.77 1.79 -8.26
C TYR A 190 0.94 1.14 -9.39
N ARG A 191 -0.40 1.06 -9.25
CA ARG A 191 -1.29 0.53 -10.31
C ARG A 191 -1.30 1.37 -11.59
N ILE A 192 -0.97 2.66 -11.52
CA ILE A 192 -0.78 3.48 -12.74
C ILE A 192 0.56 3.14 -13.41
N PHE A 193 1.63 2.88 -12.65
CA PHE A 193 2.90 2.43 -13.23
C PHE A 193 2.84 1.00 -13.80
N GLU A 194 2.08 0.08 -13.20
CA GLU A 194 1.77 -1.20 -13.85
C GLU A 194 1.14 -0.98 -15.25
N LEU A 195 0.14 -0.10 -15.35
CA LEU A 195 -0.48 0.24 -16.63
C LEU A 195 0.52 0.86 -17.64
N VAL A 196 1.51 1.64 -17.19
CA VAL A 196 2.59 2.16 -18.07
C VAL A 196 3.34 0.99 -18.73
N PHE A 197 3.72 -0.01 -17.95
CA PHE A 197 4.50 -1.14 -18.45
C PHE A 197 3.68 -2.06 -19.36
N ASP A 198 2.40 -2.27 -19.04
CA ASP A 198 1.51 -3.11 -19.84
C ASP A 198 1.13 -2.42 -21.17
N LEU A 199 0.94 -1.09 -21.16
CA LEU A 199 0.77 -0.30 -22.39
C LEU A 199 2.02 -0.30 -23.28
N TRP A 200 3.23 -0.26 -22.69
CA TRP A 200 4.47 -0.41 -23.46
C TRP A 200 4.62 -1.81 -24.05
N TYR A 201 4.29 -2.87 -23.31
CA TYR A 201 4.31 -4.25 -23.79
C TYR A 201 3.39 -4.43 -25.02
N HIS A 202 2.21 -3.78 -25.02
CA HIS A 202 1.30 -3.74 -26.17
C HIS A 202 1.60 -2.62 -27.19
N GLY A 203 2.81 -2.03 -27.17
CA GLY A 203 3.28 -1.06 -28.16
C GLY A 203 2.59 0.30 -28.15
N LYS A 204 1.78 0.62 -27.13
CA LYS A 204 1.03 1.89 -27.02
C LYS A 204 1.83 2.97 -26.29
N GLY A 205 2.97 3.35 -26.86
CA GLY A 205 3.92 4.32 -26.28
C GLY A 205 3.28 5.66 -25.86
N ASP A 206 2.36 6.20 -26.65
CA ASP A 206 1.68 7.46 -26.33
C ASP A 206 0.80 7.36 -25.07
N LEU A 207 0.03 6.27 -24.97
CA LEU A 207 -0.80 5.97 -23.81
C LEU A 207 0.07 5.65 -22.58
N ALA A 208 1.17 4.90 -22.75
CA ALA A 208 2.15 4.68 -21.69
C ALA A 208 2.73 6.01 -21.18
N GLY A 209 3.02 6.95 -22.09
CA GLY A 209 3.44 8.32 -21.75
C GLY A 209 2.35 9.16 -21.07
N MET A 210 1.06 8.94 -21.35
CA MET A 210 -0.06 9.55 -20.61
C MET A 210 -0.19 8.96 -19.20
N ALA A 211 -0.13 7.63 -19.08
CA ALA A 211 -0.14 6.92 -17.80
C ALA A 211 1.04 7.34 -16.92
N ALA A 212 2.25 7.47 -17.48
CA ALA A 212 3.43 7.89 -16.73
C ALA A 212 3.26 9.32 -16.17
N ARG A 213 2.77 10.27 -16.99
CA ARG A 213 2.43 11.63 -16.52
C ARG A 213 1.41 11.61 -15.38
N ARG A 214 0.40 10.74 -15.43
CA ARG A 214 -0.58 10.55 -14.34
C ARG A 214 0.07 9.94 -13.09
N GLY A 215 0.98 8.98 -13.25
CA GLY A 215 1.72 8.35 -12.14
C GLY A 215 2.61 9.34 -11.40
N PHE A 216 3.36 10.17 -12.13
CA PHE A 216 4.12 11.30 -11.57
C PHE A 216 3.22 12.30 -10.85
N TYR A 217 2.08 12.70 -11.43
CA TYR A 217 1.14 13.60 -10.76
C TYR A 217 0.60 13.03 -9.44
N VAL A 218 0.24 11.74 -9.39
CA VAL A 218 -0.24 11.10 -8.15
C VAL A 218 0.89 10.98 -7.12
N LEU A 219 2.14 10.77 -7.54
CA LEU A 219 3.32 10.73 -6.65
C LEU A 219 3.52 12.03 -5.84
N GLU A 220 3.15 13.19 -6.39
CA GLU A 220 3.22 14.49 -5.68
C GLU A 220 2.32 14.53 -4.41
N PHE A 221 1.21 13.78 -4.41
CA PHE A 221 0.28 13.67 -3.28
C PHE A 221 0.55 12.44 -2.41
N VAL A 222 1.00 11.34 -3.00
CA VAL A 222 1.29 10.09 -2.27
C VAL A 222 2.41 10.26 -1.25
N LEU A 223 3.39 11.12 -1.51
CA LEU A 223 4.46 11.45 -0.55
C LEU A 223 3.98 12.34 0.64
N SER A 224 2.70 12.77 0.64
CA SER A 224 2.12 13.59 1.71
C SER A 224 1.42 12.80 2.83
N ASP A 225 1.22 11.47 2.66
CA ASP A 225 0.73 10.58 3.72
C ASP A 225 1.83 9.59 4.13
N ASP A 226 2.29 9.71 5.37
CA ASP A 226 3.53 9.13 5.89
C ASP A 226 3.27 7.72 6.48
N HIS A 227 2.78 6.82 5.62
CA HIS A 227 2.32 5.46 5.90
C HIS A 227 3.33 4.38 5.41
N PRO A 228 3.51 3.23 6.10
CA PRO A 228 4.48 2.20 5.69
C PRO A 228 4.42 1.73 4.23
N ASP A 229 3.21 1.53 3.69
CA ASP A 229 2.98 1.10 2.30
C ASP A 229 3.62 2.01 1.24
N LEU A 230 3.83 3.29 1.57
CA LEU A 230 4.47 4.27 0.69
C LEU A 230 5.85 3.79 0.23
N ILE A 231 6.64 3.22 1.15
CA ILE A 231 7.98 2.73 0.82
C ILE A 231 7.88 1.54 -0.12
N TRP A 232 7.03 0.55 0.19
CA TRP A 232 6.92 -0.67 -0.59
C TRP A 232 6.35 -0.44 -1.99
N HIS A 233 5.32 0.39 -2.15
CA HIS A 233 4.81 0.75 -3.49
C HIS A 233 5.83 1.53 -4.34
N VAL A 234 6.69 2.35 -3.72
CA VAL A 234 7.78 3.02 -4.43
C VAL A 234 8.91 2.04 -4.79
N LEU A 235 9.25 1.09 -3.90
CA LEU A 235 10.27 0.06 -4.18
C LEU A 235 9.82 -0.96 -5.22
N ASP A 236 8.55 -1.39 -5.22
CA ASP A 236 7.98 -2.26 -6.25
C ASP A 236 7.95 -1.52 -7.60
N THR A 237 7.56 -0.23 -7.62
CA THR A 237 7.65 0.62 -8.83
C THR A 237 9.07 0.71 -9.39
N ILE A 238 10.09 0.82 -8.51
CA ILE A 238 11.50 0.88 -8.90
C ILE A 238 12.00 -0.50 -9.39
N PHE A 239 11.68 -1.57 -8.66
CA PHE A 239 11.99 -2.95 -9.05
C PHE A 239 11.48 -3.23 -10.46
N ASP A 240 10.25 -2.83 -10.77
CA ASP A 240 9.62 -3.05 -12.07
C ASP A 240 10.33 -2.35 -13.22
N MET A 241 10.84 -1.13 -13.00
CA MET A 241 11.59 -0.40 -14.02
C MET A 241 12.99 -1.02 -14.25
N VAL A 242 13.58 -1.69 -13.25
CA VAL A 242 14.84 -2.43 -13.39
C VAL A 242 14.61 -3.79 -14.05
N ASP A 243 13.65 -4.58 -13.55
CA ASP A 243 13.22 -5.92 -14.05
C ASP A 243 12.80 -5.88 -15.52
N ARG A 244 12.07 -4.84 -15.94
CA ARG A 244 11.64 -4.63 -17.33
C ARG A 244 12.57 -3.72 -18.16
N GLY A 245 13.68 -3.24 -17.61
CA GLY A 245 14.67 -2.43 -18.35
C GLY A 245 14.23 -1.02 -18.77
N HIS A 246 13.22 -0.43 -18.13
CA HIS A 246 12.71 0.92 -18.43
C HIS A 246 13.60 2.04 -17.85
N LEU A 247 14.91 2.00 -18.13
CA LEU A 247 15.94 2.80 -17.45
C LEU A 247 15.77 4.32 -17.58
N GLN A 248 15.21 4.80 -18.70
CA GLN A 248 14.92 6.23 -18.88
C GLN A 248 13.80 6.71 -17.94
N LEU A 249 12.75 5.90 -17.75
CA LEU A 249 11.68 6.19 -16.80
C LEU A 249 12.19 6.08 -15.36
N LEU A 250 13.06 5.11 -15.08
CA LEU A 250 13.71 4.96 -13.78
C LEU A 250 14.51 6.20 -13.38
N GLY A 251 15.33 6.76 -14.29
CA GLY A 251 16.07 7.99 -14.02
C GLY A 251 15.16 9.17 -13.67
N LEU A 252 14.12 9.40 -14.49
CA LEU A 252 13.10 10.42 -14.24
C LEU A 252 12.37 10.20 -12.90
N PHE A 253 12.04 8.95 -12.58
CA PHE A 253 11.35 8.57 -11.36
C PHE A 253 12.22 8.81 -10.13
N LEU A 254 13.48 8.34 -10.12
CA LEU A 254 14.41 8.52 -9.01
C LEU A 254 14.72 10.00 -8.76
N ASP A 255 14.96 10.80 -9.80
CA ASP A 255 15.22 12.24 -9.66
C ASP A 255 14.01 12.99 -9.07
N HIS A 256 12.83 12.79 -9.65
CA HIS A 256 11.61 13.47 -9.21
C HIS A 256 11.20 13.03 -7.79
N ALA A 257 11.19 11.71 -7.51
CA ALA A 257 10.90 11.18 -6.19
C ALA A 257 11.90 11.67 -5.13
N THR A 258 13.20 11.76 -5.46
CA THR A 258 14.21 12.32 -4.54
C THR A 258 13.95 13.79 -4.24
N VAL A 259 13.58 14.59 -5.25
CA VAL A 259 13.28 16.02 -5.07
C VAL A 259 12.02 16.24 -4.24
N LEU A 260 10.96 15.43 -4.43
CA LEU A 260 9.75 15.48 -3.62
C LEU A 260 10.02 15.00 -2.18
N ALA A 261 10.63 13.82 -2.01
CA ALA A 261 10.95 13.27 -0.69
C ALA A 261 11.82 14.24 0.13
N LYS A 262 12.81 14.90 -0.49
CA LYS A 262 13.65 15.91 0.17
C LYS A 262 12.90 17.19 0.59
N ARG A 263 11.72 17.45 0.02
CA ARG A 263 10.86 18.60 0.34
C ARG A 263 9.76 18.26 1.35
N GLN A 264 9.21 17.04 1.29
CA GLN A 264 8.03 16.64 2.06
C GLN A 264 8.38 15.80 3.30
N LEU A 265 9.48 15.04 3.29
CA LEU A 265 9.81 14.06 4.34
C LEU A 265 11.03 14.52 5.19
N PRO A 266 11.16 14.04 6.44
CA PRO A 266 12.34 14.29 7.28
C PRO A 266 13.65 13.83 6.64
N ALA A 267 14.77 14.50 6.97
CA ALA A 267 16.09 14.18 6.40
C ALA A 267 16.56 12.74 6.70
N GLN A 268 16.10 12.15 7.80
CA GLN A 268 16.40 10.78 8.23
C GLN A 268 15.35 9.75 7.77
N HIS A 269 14.37 10.14 6.95
CA HIS A 269 13.31 9.24 6.50
C HIS A 269 13.87 8.15 5.56
N PRO A 270 13.62 6.84 5.81
CA PRO A 270 14.27 5.77 5.04
C PRO A 270 14.08 5.90 3.53
N LEU A 271 12.87 6.23 3.06
CA LEU A 271 12.60 6.43 1.63
C LEU A 271 13.52 7.46 0.96
N LEU A 272 13.81 8.58 1.62
CA LEU A 272 14.70 9.62 1.11
C LEU A 272 16.15 9.11 1.03
N LEU A 273 16.58 8.34 2.03
CA LEU A 273 17.91 7.72 2.06
C LEU A 273 18.05 6.64 0.98
N ILE A 274 17.02 5.80 0.77
CA ILE A 274 17.02 4.77 -0.28
C ILE A 274 17.13 5.41 -1.67
N LEU A 275 16.26 6.39 -1.96
CA LEU A 275 16.28 7.11 -3.24
C LEU A 275 17.63 7.79 -3.51
N GLN A 276 18.29 8.31 -2.47
CA GLN A 276 19.65 8.85 -2.59
C GLN A 276 20.71 7.79 -2.88
N GLN A 277 20.63 6.59 -2.29
CA GLN A 277 21.57 5.50 -2.58
C GLN A 277 21.36 4.94 -4.00
N LEU A 278 20.12 4.68 -4.39
CA LEU A 278 19.75 4.12 -5.70
C LEU A 278 20.29 4.94 -6.88
N ARG A 279 20.32 6.27 -6.77
CA ARG A 279 20.88 7.15 -7.82
C ARG A 279 22.38 6.95 -8.10
N ASN A 280 23.07 6.11 -7.33
CA ASN A 280 24.48 5.74 -7.55
C ASN A 280 24.66 4.25 -7.89
N CYS A 281 23.58 3.49 -8.10
CA CYS A 281 23.66 2.10 -8.56
C CYS A 281 24.02 2.01 -10.05
N ASP A 282 24.69 0.92 -10.43
CA ASP A 282 24.88 0.56 -11.82
C ASP A 282 23.61 -0.05 -12.40
N TYR A 283 23.04 0.65 -13.37
CA TYR A 283 21.88 0.24 -14.16
C TYR A 283 22.25 -0.19 -15.58
N HIS A 284 23.51 -0.04 -15.98
CA HIS A 284 23.99 -0.26 -17.35
C HIS A 284 24.51 -1.68 -17.55
N SER A 285 25.18 -2.28 -16.55
CA SER A 285 25.49 -3.71 -16.58
C SER A 285 24.27 -4.58 -16.27
N ASP A 286 24.28 -5.82 -16.76
CA ASP A 286 23.24 -6.80 -16.48
C ASP A 286 23.40 -7.35 -15.05
N GLU A 287 24.64 -7.56 -14.60
CA GLU A 287 24.98 -7.92 -13.23
C GLU A 287 24.52 -6.87 -12.22
N GLY A 288 24.71 -5.58 -12.51
CA GLY A 288 24.31 -4.46 -11.66
C GLY A 288 22.79 -4.40 -11.46
N ARG A 289 22.01 -4.57 -12.55
CA ARG A 289 20.55 -4.67 -12.49
C ARG A 289 20.08 -5.92 -11.74
N SER A 290 20.65 -7.09 -12.05
CA SER A 290 20.29 -8.35 -11.38
C SER A 290 20.58 -8.34 -9.87
N TYR A 291 21.74 -7.82 -9.46
CA TYR A 291 22.09 -7.69 -8.04
C TYR A 291 21.20 -6.65 -7.33
N LEU A 292 20.84 -5.54 -7.98
CA LEU A 292 19.88 -4.60 -7.40
C LEU A 292 18.48 -5.22 -7.23
N CYS A 293 17.96 -5.92 -8.24
CA CYS A 293 16.71 -6.67 -8.13
C CYS A 293 16.76 -7.71 -7.00
N HIS A 294 17.90 -8.38 -6.81
CA HIS A 294 18.12 -9.26 -5.67
C HIS A 294 18.01 -8.49 -4.34
N LEU A 295 18.72 -7.38 -4.16
CA LEU A 295 18.70 -6.60 -2.91
C LEU A 295 17.30 -6.05 -2.58
N LEU A 296 16.58 -5.52 -3.56
CA LEU A 296 15.19 -5.06 -3.37
C LEU A 296 14.27 -6.20 -2.94
N ARG A 297 14.39 -7.39 -3.56
CA ARG A 297 13.62 -8.58 -3.15
C ARG A 297 14.03 -9.09 -1.76
N GLN A 298 15.31 -9.01 -1.37
CA GLN A 298 15.74 -9.38 -0.01
C GLN A 298 15.20 -8.40 1.04
N ALA A 299 15.14 -7.11 0.75
CA ALA A 299 14.52 -6.13 1.64
C ALA A 299 13.01 -6.36 1.80
N TRP A 300 12.33 -6.66 0.69
CA TRP A 300 10.91 -7.03 0.66
C TRP A 300 10.65 -8.28 1.52
N LEU A 301 11.43 -9.37 1.31
CA LEU A 301 11.30 -10.61 2.09
C LEU A 301 11.57 -10.41 3.58
N ARG A 302 12.62 -9.65 3.95
CA ARG A 302 12.90 -9.34 5.37
C ARG A 302 11.75 -8.59 6.05
N ASN A 303 11.03 -7.73 5.33
CA ASN A 303 9.83 -7.09 5.85
C ASN A 303 8.67 -8.09 6.04
N VAL A 304 8.52 -9.07 5.13
CA VAL A 304 7.56 -10.16 5.28
C VAL A 304 7.86 -11.06 6.47
N ASP A 305 9.10 -11.54 6.60
CA ASP A 305 9.51 -12.42 7.70
C ASP A 305 9.43 -11.73 9.07
N LEU A 306 9.51 -10.40 9.10
CA LEU A 306 9.33 -9.57 10.28
C LEU A 306 7.86 -9.38 10.64
N LEU A 307 7.01 -8.95 9.69
CA LEU A 307 5.56 -9.02 9.89
C LEU A 307 5.17 -10.43 10.36
N GLY A 308 5.89 -11.46 9.89
CA GLY A 308 5.87 -12.85 10.35
C GLY A 308 5.82 -13.01 11.88
N GLN A 309 6.70 -12.30 12.57
CA GLN A 309 6.88 -12.36 14.03
C GLN A 309 5.78 -11.63 14.79
N HIS A 310 5.04 -10.75 14.12
CA HIS A 310 3.98 -9.94 14.71
C HIS A 310 2.57 -10.54 14.57
N ILE A 311 2.38 -11.64 13.83
CA ILE A 311 1.09 -12.36 13.71
C ILE A 311 0.56 -12.79 15.10
N GLU A 312 1.43 -13.42 15.88
CA GLU A 312 1.06 -14.05 17.15
C GLU A 312 0.76 -12.98 18.22
N SER A 313 1.64 -11.97 18.28
CA SER A 313 1.77 -10.98 19.34
C SER A 313 0.99 -9.68 19.16
N SER A 314 0.34 -9.46 18.00
CA SER A 314 -0.35 -8.20 17.71
C SER A 314 -1.84 -8.20 17.98
N ASP A 315 -2.37 -7.02 18.28
CA ASP A 315 -3.79 -6.69 18.10
C ASP A 315 -4.24 -6.91 16.65
N ALA A 316 -5.48 -7.35 16.48
CA ALA A 316 -6.15 -7.60 15.19
C ALA A 316 -5.90 -6.49 14.13
N HIS A 317 -5.86 -5.23 14.55
CA HIS A 317 -5.67 -4.07 13.68
C HIS A 317 -4.33 -4.05 12.92
N ARG A 318 -3.28 -4.74 13.41
CA ARG A 318 -1.99 -4.83 12.71
C ARG A 318 -1.98 -5.88 11.59
N LEU A 319 -2.96 -6.79 11.55
CA LEU A 319 -3.10 -7.75 10.45
C LEU A 319 -3.69 -7.09 9.17
N TRP A 320 -4.20 -5.86 9.25
CA TRP A 320 -4.51 -5.05 8.07
C TRP A 320 -3.25 -4.55 7.32
N LEU A 321 -2.08 -4.55 7.98
CA LEU A 321 -0.80 -4.25 7.35
C LEU A 321 -0.30 -5.45 6.51
N TYR A 322 -0.66 -6.64 6.96
CA TYR A 322 -0.51 -7.87 6.19
C TYR A 322 -1.38 -7.86 4.94
N GLU A 323 -2.63 -7.41 5.05
CA GLU A 323 -3.51 -7.23 3.90
C GLU A 323 -2.86 -6.35 2.83
N GLN A 324 -2.28 -5.21 3.21
CA GLN A 324 -1.61 -4.30 2.29
C GLN A 324 -0.46 -4.99 1.53
N LEU A 325 0.37 -5.79 2.22
CA LEU A 325 1.46 -6.54 1.58
C LEU A 325 0.98 -7.75 0.76
N ILE A 326 -0.02 -8.48 1.25
CA ILE A 326 -0.56 -9.71 0.63
C ILE A 326 -1.33 -9.40 -0.65
N TRP A 327 -2.14 -8.34 -0.65
CA TRP A 327 -3.02 -7.99 -1.77
C TRP A 327 -2.37 -7.18 -2.87
N ASP A 328 -1.48 -6.25 -2.50
CA ASP A 328 -0.88 -5.35 -3.48
C ASP A 328 0.52 -5.78 -3.95
N GLY A 329 1.28 -6.51 -3.14
CA GLY A 329 2.65 -6.97 -3.44
C GLY A 329 2.75 -7.98 -4.60
N ARG A 330 3.84 -7.90 -5.37
CA ARG A 330 4.08 -8.79 -6.51
C ARG A 330 4.31 -10.25 -6.11
N THR A 331 3.59 -11.17 -6.75
CA THR A 331 3.78 -12.63 -6.64
C THR A 331 5.24 -13.08 -6.88
N ARG A 332 5.99 -12.40 -7.76
CA ARG A 332 7.41 -12.68 -8.02
C ARG A 332 8.32 -12.39 -6.81
N LEU A 333 7.99 -11.38 -6.01
CA LEU A 333 8.71 -11.05 -4.78
C LEU A 333 8.32 -12.02 -3.66
N ARG A 334 7.02 -12.32 -3.55
CA ARG A 334 6.41 -13.25 -2.57
C ARG A 334 6.79 -14.71 -2.73
N LYS A 335 7.06 -15.20 -3.95
CA LYS A 335 7.44 -16.59 -4.21
C LYS A 335 8.69 -16.97 -3.39
N GLY A 336 8.56 -18.00 -2.54
CA GLY A 336 9.66 -18.45 -1.68
C GLY A 336 9.89 -17.55 -0.46
N SER A 337 8.83 -16.95 0.09
CA SER A 337 8.82 -16.40 1.45
C SER A 337 8.69 -17.52 2.49
N GLU A 338 9.03 -17.24 3.75
CA GLU A 338 8.92 -18.21 4.85
C GLU A 338 7.56 -18.12 5.59
N LEU A 339 6.56 -17.47 4.97
CA LEU A 339 5.21 -17.33 5.52
C LEU A 339 4.49 -18.67 5.74
N SER A 340 4.75 -19.67 4.89
CA SER A 340 4.18 -21.01 5.02
C SER A 340 4.56 -21.69 6.35
N LYS A 341 5.78 -21.43 6.86
CA LYS A 341 6.23 -21.92 8.18
C LYS A 341 5.48 -21.28 9.36
N ARG A 342 4.68 -20.23 9.11
CA ARG A 342 3.84 -19.53 10.09
C ARG A 342 2.34 -19.81 9.91
N GLN A 343 1.99 -20.87 9.18
CA GLN A 343 0.62 -21.25 8.84
C GLN A 343 -0.34 -21.20 10.04
N ASP A 344 -0.02 -21.89 11.12
CA ASP A 344 -0.96 -22.07 12.23
C ASP A 344 -1.14 -20.79 13.03
N ALA A 345 -0.06 -20.01 13.20
CA ALA A 345 -0.12 -18.66 13.74
C ALA A 345 -1.03 -17.74 12.89
N MET A 346 -0.89 -17.78 11.56
CA MET A 346 -1.70 -16.96 10.65
C MET A 346 -3.18 -17.33 10.73
N TYR A 347 -3.53 -18.62 10.70
CA TYR A 347 -4.91 -19.04 10.86
C TYR A 347 -5.48 -18.68 12.24
N GLN A 348 -4.73 -18.85 13.33
CA GLN A 348 -5.15 -18.42 14.68
C GLN A 348 -5.30 -16.89 14.80
N ALA A 349 -4.54 -16.11 14.04
CA ALA A 349 -4.68 -14.66 13.99
C ALA A 349 -5.93 -14.22 13.21
N LEU A 350 -6.17 -14.81 12.04
CA LEU A 350 -7.38 -14.54 11.23
C LEU A 350 -8.67 -15.01 11.94
N GLU A 351 -8.62 -16.12 12.69
CA GLU A 351 -9.77 -16.57 13.48
C GLU A 351 -10.11 -15.55 14.59
N ARG A 352 -9.10 -15.10 15.37
CA ARG A 352 -9.27 -14.05 16.39
C ARG A 352 -9.82 -12.74 15.81
N MET A 353 -9.51 -12.40 14.55
CA MET A 353 -10.11 -11.24 13.88
C MET A 353 -11.60 -11.44 13.61
N SER A 354 -11.98 -12.61 13.08
CA SER A 354 -13.38 -12.98 12.81
C SER A 354 -14.22 -12.99 14.10
N GLU A 355 -13.73 -13.67 15.14
CA GLU A 355 -14.37 -13.74 16.46
C GLU A 355 -14.63 -12.34 17.06
N ALA A 356 -13.66 -11.42 16.95
CA ALA A 356 -13.76 -10.07 17.48
C ALA A 356 -14.75 -9.16 16.71
N GLN A 357 -15.10 -9.50 15.47
CA GLN A 357 -16.04 -8.74 14.63
C GLN A 357 -17.48 -9.22 14.84
N ASN A 358 -17.69 -10.52 15.06
CA ASN A 358 -18.99 -11.16 15.26
C ASN A 358 -19.79 -10.63 16.49
N THR A 359 -19.21 -9.76 17.32
CA THR A 359 -19.92 -9.12 18.45
C THR A 359 -20.84 -7.95 18.04
N THR A 360 -20.82 -7.52 16.76
CA THR A 360 -21.63 -6.37 16.27
C THR A 360 -22.65 -6.81 15.22
N PRO A 361 -23.95 -6.96 15.56
CA PRO A 361 -24.92 -7.56 14.65
C PRO A 361 -25.62 -6.55 13.72
N ALA A 362 -25.62 -6.79 12.40
CA ALA A 362 -26.76 -6.55 11.48
C ALA A 362 -26.45 -6.83 9.99
N VAL A 363 -25.18 -6.73 9.56
CA VAL A 363 -24.76 -6.82 8.15
C VAL A 363 -23.48 -7.66 8.07
N VAL A 364 -23.25 -8.36 6.95
CA VAL A 364 -21.93 -8.94 6.64
C VAL A 364 -20.92 -7.80 6.59
N ASP A 365 -20.01 -7.74 7.55
CA ASP A 365 -19.07 -6.61 7.67
C ASP A 365 -18.07 -6.63 6.50
N ALA A 366 -17.64 -5.45 6.07
CA ALA A 366 -16.54 -5.31 5.14
C ALA A 366 -15.27 -5.98 5.71
N ASP A 367 -15.08 -5.89 7.04
CA ASP A 367 -13.95 -6.52 7.73
C ASP A 367 -14.04 -8.05 7.75
N GLN A 368 -15.24 -8.64 7.84
CA GLN A 368 -15.40 -10.10 7.74
C GLN A 368 -14.99 -10.60 6.34
N LEU A 369 -15.43 -9.91 5.29
CA LEU A 369 -15.07 -10.25 3.90
C LEU A 369 -13.57 -10.08 3.63
N ARG A 370 -12.91 -9.10 4.27
CA ARG A 370 -11.45 -8.93 4.22
C ARG A 370 -10.72 -10.06 4.92
N VAL A 371 -11.17 -10.52 6.10
CA VAL A 371 -10.58 -11.67 6.82
C VAL A 371 -10.66 -12.94 5.98
N GLU A 372 -11.82 -13.26 5.39
CA GLU A 372 -11.96 -14.48 4.59
C GLU A 372 -11.19 -14.41 3.26
N ALA A 373 -11.12 -13.24 2.63
CA ALA A 373 -10.34 -13.06 1.42
C ALA A 373 -8.81 -13.02 1.68
N LEU A 374 -8.37 -12.55 2.85
CA LEU A 374 -7.01 -12.73 3.38
C LEU A 374 -6.69 -14.22 3.59
N ARG A 375 -7.57 -14.94 4.29
CA ARG A 375 -7.45 -16.38 4.58
C ARG A 375 -7.25 -17.16 3.26
N LEU A 376 -8.09 -16.89 2.27
CA LEU A 376 -8.03 -17.44 0.93
C LEU A 376 -6.68 -17.18 0.22
N GLU A 377 -6.23 -15.92 0.15
CA GLU A 377 -4.98 -15.57 -0.54
C GLU A 377 -3.73 -16.13 0.16
N PHE A 378 -3.73 -16.21 1.50
CA PHE A 378 -2.67 -16.88 2.25
C PHE A 378 -2.65 -18.40 1.98
N THR A 379 -3.82 -19.05 2.04
CA THR A 379 -3.97 -20.48 1.74
C THR A 379 -3.52 -20.83 0.31
N GLN A 380 -3.88 -19.99 -0.68
CA GLN A 380 -3.51 -20.24 -2.08
C GLN A 380 -2.04 -19.94 -2.40
N MET A 381 -1.50 -18.82 -1.90
CA MET A 381 -0.24 -18.27 -2.45
C MET A 381 1.00 -18.49 -1.58
N ASP A 382 0.83 -18.66 -0.26
CA ASP A 382 1.95 -18.97 0.65
C ASP A 382 1.92 -20.44 1.07
N VAL A 383 0.75 -20.98 1.47
CA VAL A 383 0.60 -22.38 1.89
C VAL A 383 0.55 -23.34 0.71
N GLY A 384 -0.14 -22.97 -0.37
CA GLY A 384 -0.31 -23.81 -1.57
C GLY A 384 -1.35 -24.93 -1.42
N ASP A 385 -2.20 -24.91 -0.39
CA ASP A 385 -3.30 -25.86 -0.23
C ASP A 385 -4.45 -25.52 -1.19
N LYS A 386 -4.36 -26.09 -2.39
CA LYS A 386 -5.29 -25.85 -3.50
C LYS A 386 -6.73 -26.25 -3.16
N LYS A 387 -6.93 -27.30 -2.34
CA LYS A 387 -8.25 -27.79 -1.97
C LYS A 387 -8.91 -26.86 -0.96
N LYS A 388 -8.19 -26.48 0.09
CA LYS A 388 -8.68 -25.50 1.08
C LYS A 388 -8.86 -24.12 0.45
N ALA A 389 -8.02 -23.71 -0.49
CA ALA A 389 -8.22 -22.47 -1.26
C ALA A 389 -9.50 -22.51 -2.10
N GLU A 390 -9.81 -23.64 -2.74
CA GLU A 390 -11.06 -23.83 -3.48
C GLU A 390 -12.30 -23.76 -2.56
N GLU A 391 -12.25 -24.45 -1.42
CA GLU A 391 -13.31 -24.40 -0.39
C GLU A 391 -13.53 -22.98 0.17
N LEU A 392 -12.45 -22.27 0.51
CA LEU A 392 -12.51 -20.89 1.00
C LEU A 392 -13.05 -19.92 -0.05
N ALA A 393 -12.70 -20.10 -1.33
CA ALA A 393 -13.22 -19.26 -2.39
C ALA A 393 -14.72 -19.50 -2.64
N VAL A 394 -15.19 -20.74 -2.60
CA VAL A 394 -16.64 -21.04 -2.67
C VAL A 394 -17.39 -20.41 -1.49
N ASN A 395 -16.88 -20.54 -0.26
CA ASN A 395 -17.47 -19.90 0.92
C ASN A 395 -17.57 -18.36 0.75
N LEU A 396 -16.52 -17.73 0.22
CA LEU A 396 -16.50 -16.28 -0.03
C LEU A 396 -17.46 -15.86 -1.16
N LEU A 397 -17.71 -16.70 -2.17
CA LEU A 397 -18.75 -16.45 -3.16
C LEU A 397 -20.15 -16.48 -2.54
N ASP A 398 -20.44 -17.46 -1.68
CA ASP A 398 -21.74 -17.58 -1.02
C ASP A 398 -22.01 -16.42 -0.04
N LEU A 399 -21.01 -15.99 0.72
CA LEU A 399 -21.07 -14.78 1.57
C LEU A 399 -21.34 -13.49 0.78
N THR A 400 -20.92 -13.44 -0.50
CA THR A 400 -21.05 -12.26 -1.37
C THR A 400 -22.15 -12.38 -2.43
N ARG A 401 -22.97 -13.45 -2.39
CA ARG A 401 -23.97 -13.81 -3.41
C ARG A 401 -25.20 -12.91 -3.47
N THR A 402 -25.31 -11.90 -2.60
CA THR A 402 -26.47 -11.01 -2.50
C THR A 402 -26.34 -9.79 -3.41
N ASP A 403 -27.08 -9.77 -4.53
CA ASP A 403 -27.11 -8.62 -5.46
C ASP A 403 -27.73 -7.34 -4.87
N THR A 404 -28.26 -7.40 -3.64
CA THR A 404 -28.68 -6.24 -2.83
C THR A 404 -27.62 -5.77 -1.83
N GLY A 405 -26.44 -6.39 -1.82
CA GLY A 405 -25.34 -6.03 -0.92
C GLY A 405 -24.63 -4.71 -1.30
N PRO A 406 -23.78 -4.17 -0.42
CA PRO A 406 -22.92 -3.04 -0.76
C PRO A 406 -21.93 -3.41 -1.88
N ARG A 407 -21.43 -2.43 -2.65
CA ARG A 407 -20.43 -2.65 -3.73
C ARG A 407 -19.12 -3.31 -3.27
N SER A 408 -18.85 -3.38 -1.97
CA SER A 408 -17.77 -4.20 -1.40
C SER A 408 -18.02 -5.70 -1.59
N ASN A 409 -19.26 -6.17 -1.61
CA ASN A 409 -19.58 -7.58 -1.84
C ASN A 409 -19.12 -7.99 -3.25
N ASP A 410 -19.46 -7.20 -4.28
CA ASP A 410 -18.93 -7.41 -5.63
C ASP A 410 -17.39 -7.37 -5.65
N ARG A 411 -16.75 -6.50 -4.84
CA ARG A 411 -15.27 -6.44 -4.69
C ARG A 411 -14.67 -7.79 -4.30
N PHE A 412 -15.21 -8.44 -3.27
CA PHE A 412 -14.73 -9.75 -2.82
C PHE A 412 -15.26 -10.92 -3.66
N HIS A 413 -16.44 -10.80 -4.29
CA HIS A 413 -17.00 -11.83 -5.18
C HIS A 413 -16.09 -12.09 -6.38
N ALA A 414 -15.72 -11.06 -7.15
CA ALA A 414 -14.79 -11.21 -8.27
C ALA A 414 -13.37 -11.65 -7.83
N TYR A 415 -13.01 -11.36 -6.58
CA TYR A 415 -11.76 -11.83 -6.03
C TYR A 415 -11.78 -13.35 -5.90
N ALA A 416 -12.79 -13.90 -5.23
CA ALA A 416 -13.01 -15.33 -5.11
C ALA A 416 -13.10 -16.03 -6.47
N LEU A 417 -13.85 -15.47 -7.43
CA LEU A 417 -13.92 -15.98 -8.82
C LEU A 417 -12.52 -16.09 -9.45
N LYS A 418 -11.68 -15.06 -9.31
CA LYS A 418 -10.30 -15.06 -9.83
C LYS A 418 -9.37 -16.04 -9.08
N MET A 419 -9.62 -16.28 -7.79
CA MET A 419 -8.87 -17.31 -7.04
C MET A 419 -9.26 -18.72 -7.50
N LEU A 420 -10.54 -18.99 -7.77
CA LEU A 420 -11.00 -20.25 -8.36
C LEU A 420 -10.44 -20.45 -9.77
N ALA A 421 -10.44 -19.41 -10.61
CA ALA A 421 -9.89 -19.49 -11.95
C ALA A 421 -8.42 -19.94 -11.97
N ARG A 422 -7.60 -19.49 -11.01
CA ARG A 422 -6.21 -20.00 -10.82
C ARG A 422 -6.19 -21.51 -10.54
N VAL A 423 -7.02 -22.00 -9.62
CA VAL A 423 -7.11 -23.44 -9.29
C VAL A 423 -7.58 -24.25 -10.51
N GLN A 424 -8.48 -23.69 -11.32
CA GLN A 424 -9.05 -24.32 -12.50
C GLN A 424 -8.06 -24.36 -13.67
N GLU A 425 -7.28 -23.30 -13.92
CA GLU A 425 -6.16 -23.33 -14.87
C GLU A 425 -5.14 -24.42 -14.51
N GLU A 426 -4.79 -24.57 -13.23
CA GLU A 426 -3.88 -25.63 -12.78
C GLU A 426 -4.46 -27.04 -12.92
N LYS A 427 -5.79 -27.18 -12.85
CA LYS A 427 -6.53 -28.41 -13.18
C LYS A 427 -6.73 -28.62 -14.69
N GLN A 428 -6.30 -27.68 -15.54
CA GLN A 428 -6.58 -27.61 -16.98
C GLN A 428 -8.09 -27.52 -17.33
N ASP A 429 -8.92 -27.07 -16.38
CA ASP A 429 -10.32 -26.71 -16.63
C ASP A 429 -10.41 -25.27 -17.15
N TRP A 430 -10.03 -25.11 -18.42
CA TRP A 430 -10.02 -23.83 -19.10
C TRP A 430 -11.41 -23.19 -19.20
N ALA A 431 -12.46 -24.01 -19.34
CA ALA A 431 -13.82 -23.51 -19.55
C ALA A 431 -14.41 -22.89 -18.28
N THR A 432 -14.24 -23.51 -17.11
CA THR A 432 -14.73 -22.93 -15.85
C THR A 432 -13.85 -21.75 -15.42
N ALA A 433 -12.53 -21.80 -15.69
CA ALA A 433 -11.64 -20.66 -15.48
C ALA A 433 -12.03 -19.43 -16.32
N GLU A 434 -12.33 -19.62 -17.61
CA GLU A 434 -12.85 -18.56 -18.51
C GLU A 434 -14.12 -17.91 -17.95
N GLN A 435 -15.12 -18.72 -17.59
CA GLN A 435 -16.40 -18.23 -17.03
C GLN A 435 -16.17 -17.43 -15.74
N ASN A 436 -15.32 -17.93 -14.85
CA ASN A 436 -14.98 -17.23 -13.61
C ASN A 436 -14.24 -15.91 -13.85
N LEU A 437 -13.32 -15.85 -14.82
CA LEU A 437 -12.62 -14.60 -15.17
C LEU A 437 -13.57 -13.58 -15.83
N GLN A 438 -14.45 -14.00 -16.74
CA GLN A 438 -15.47 -13.14 -17.36
C GLN A 438 -16.45 -12.58 -16.31
N HIS A 439 -16.95 -13.42 -15.41
CA HIS A 439 -17.83 -12.98 -14.32
C HIS A 439 -17.09 -12.09 -13.30
N ALA A 440 -15.79 -12.35 -13.05
CA ALA A 440 -14.96 -11.48 -12.22
C ALA A 440 -14.82 -10.06 -12.82
N ILE A 441 -14.61 -9.95 -14.13
CA ILE A 441 -14.57 -8.67 -14.84
C ILE A 441 -15.92 -7.94 -14.69
N SER A 442 -17.05 -8.59 -14.96
CA SER A 442 -18.40 -8.02 -14.77
C SER A 442 -18.62 -7.48 -13.35
N LYS A 443 -18.33 -8.30 -12.32
CA LYS A 443 -18.38 -7.89 -10.90
C LYS A 443 -17.30 -6.85 -10.54
N ARG A 444 -16.30 -6.57 -11.40
CA ARG A 444 -15.38 -5.42 -11.28
C ARG A 444 -15.98 -4.13 -11.83
N GLU A 445 -16.69 -4.20 -12.96
CA GLU A 445 -17.39 -3.06 -13.54
C GLU A 445 -18.47 -2.53 -12.59
N VAL A 446 -19.29 -3.42 -12.02
CA VAL A 446 -20.35 -3.07 -11.03
C VAL A 446 -19.74 -2.45 -9.76
N ALA A 447 -18.71 -3.09 -9.19
CA ALA A 447 -18.04 -2.65 -7.96
C ALA A 447 -17.47 -1.22 -8.05
N HIS A 448 -17.03 -0.79 -9.23
CA HIS A 448 -16.44 0.53 -9.48
C HIS A 448 -17.37 1.50 -10.22
N GLY A 449 -18.52 1.04 -10.73
CA GLY A 449 -19.46 1.83 -11.52
C GLY A 449 -18.92 2.35 -12.86
N ALA A 450 -17.81 1.80 -13.35
CA ALA A 450 -17.09 2.27 -14.53
C ALA A 450 -16.31 1.10 -15.18
N ASN A 451 -16.58 0.83 -16.46
CA ASN A 451 -15.99 -0.31 -17.19
C ASN A 451 -14.53 -0.10 -17.61
N ASN A 452 -13.99 1.10 -17.39
CA ASN A 452 -12.62 1.50 -17.66
C ASN A 452 -11.80 1.73 -16.37
N ASN A 453 -12.24 1.26 -15.20
CA ASN A 453 -11.41 1.35 -14.00
C ASN A 453 -10.12 0.51 -14.16
N LEU A 454 -8.98 0.99 -13.63
CA LEU A 454 -7.70 0.26 -13.63
C LEU A 454 -7.81 -1.22 -13.22
N ARG A 455 -8.67 -1.53 -12.24
CA ARG A 455 -8.85 -2.91 -11.76
C ARG A 455 -9.65 -3.77 -12.74
N VAL A 456 -10.54 -3.19 -13.56
CA VAL A 456 -11.21 -3.89 -14.67
C VAL A 456 -10.19 -4.21 -15.76
N ILE A 457 -9.41 -3.21 -16.19
CA ILE A 457 -8.36 -3.35 -17.21
C ILE A 457 -7.33 -4.42 -16.80
N ARG A 458 -6.88 -4.42 -15.54
CA ARG A 458 -5.96 -5.43 -15.00
C ARG A 458 -6.54 -6.85 -15.05
N ASP A 459 -7.82 -7.02 -14.71
CA ASP A 459 -8.46 -8.33 -14.72
C ASP A 459 -8.76 -8.81 -16.17
N MET A 460 -8.91 -7.89 -17.13
CA MET A 460 -8.91 -8.21 -18.56
C MET A 460 -7.53 -8.68 -19.06
N TRP A 461 -6.42 -8.13 -18.58
CA TRP A 461 -5.09 -8.68 -18.91
C TRP A 461 -4.92 -10.12 -18.41
N VAL A 462 -5.53 -10.48 -17.26
CA VAL A 462 -5.56 -11.87 -16.78
C VAL A 462 -6.37 -12.77 -17.72
N LEU A 463 -7.51 -12.31 -18.24
CA LEU A 463 -8.29 -13.06 -19.23
C LEU A 463 -7.59 -13.18 -20.59
N ALA A 464 -6.89 -12.16 -21.06
CA ALA A 464 -6.07 -12.25 -22.27
C ALA A 464 -4.93 -13.27 -22.10
N ALA A 465 -4.22 -13.25 -20.97
CA ALA A 465 -3.18 -14.24 -20.65
C ALA A 465 -3.75 -15.66 -20.48
N HIS A 466 -4.97 -15.80 -19.97
CA HIS A 466 -5.69 -17.08 -19.92
C HIS A 466 -5.94 -17.64 -21.33
N TYR A 467 -6.48 -16.82 -22.24
CA TYR A 467 -6.70 -17.25 -23.63
C TYR A 467 -5.40 -17.63 -24.36
N GLN A 468 -4.29 -16.95 -24.09
CA GLN A 468 -2.97 -17.33 -24.61
C GLN A 468 -2.54 -18.73 -24.12
N LYS A 469 -2.68 -19.06 -22.82
CA LYS A 469 -2.41 -20.41 -22.29
C LYS A 469 -3.30 -21.47 -22.94
N ALA A 470 -4.56 -21.15 -23.16
CA ALA A 470 -5.54 -22.02 -23.82
C ALA A 470 -5.37 -22.11 -25.36
N GLY A 471 -4.35 -21.47 -25.94
CA GLY A 471 -4.10 -21.46 -27.39
C GLY A 471 -5.08 -20.62 -28.23
N ARG A 472 -5.99 -19.88 -27.58
CA ARG A 472 -7.05 -19.08 -28.22
C ARG A 472 -6.58 -17.67 -28.53
N GLN A 473 -5.55 -17.55 -29.38
CA GLN A 473 -4.90 -16.28 -29.67
C GLN A 473 -5.86 -15.17 -30.13
N ALA A 474 -6.84 -15.49 -31.00
CA ALA A 474 -7.81 -14.50 -31.48
C ALA A 474 -8.68 -13.91 -30.34
N ASP A 475 -9.05 -14.72 -29.33
CA ASP A 475 -9.80 -14.24 -28.18
C ASP A 475 -8.92 -13.42 -27.23
N ALA A 476 -7.64 -13.79 -27.08
CA ALA A 476 -6.66 -12.97 -26.37
C ALA A 476 -6.51 -11.59 -27.03
N ASP A 477 -6.34 -11.55 -28.35
CA ASP A 477 -6.19 -10.31 -29.13
C ASP A 477 -7.45 -9.42 -29.02
N ASN A 478 -8.64 -10.03 -29.05
CA ASN A 478 -9.92 -9.33 -28.87
C ASN A 478 -10.04 -8.70 -27.46
N ILE A 479 -9.74 -9.43 -26.39
CA ILE A 479 -9.74 -8.89 -25.02
C ILE A 479 -8.65 -7.82 -24.86
N THR A 480 -7.47 -8.02 -25.43
CA THR A 480 -6.41 -7.01 -25.43
C THR A 480 -6.86 -5.72 -26.12
N ALA A 481 -7.57 -5.80 -27.26
CA ALA A 481 -8.07 -4.62 -27.95
C ALA A 481 -9.11 -3.83 -27.11
N ASP A 482 -10.05 -4.51 -26.45
CA ASP A 482 -11.03 -3.85 -25.56
C ASP A 482 -10.35 -3.27 -24.30
N ALA A 483 -9.43 -4.00 -23.68
CA ALA A 483 -8.66 -3.51 -22.53
C ALA A 483 -7.82 -2.27 -22.87
N LEU A 484 -7.22 -2.21 -24.08
CA LEU A 484 -6.54 -1.01 -24.59
C LEU A 484 -7.51 0.16 -24.83
N SER A 485 -8.69 -0.09 -25.42
CA SER A 485 -9.76 0.90 -25.62
C SER A 485 -10.24 1.50 -24.29
N ARG A 486 -10.36 0.67 -23.25
CA ARG A 486 -10.69 1.08 -21.88
C ARG A 486 -9.54 1.84 -21.22
N ALA A 487 -8.30 1.41 -21.40
CA ALA A 487 -7.12 2.12 -20.89
C ALA A 487 -6.99 3.53 -21.49
N GLN A 488 -7.28 3.69 -22.80
CA GLN A 488 -7.37 5.01 -23.42
C GLN A 488 -8.43 5.88 -22.73
N LYS A 489 -9.68 5.41 -22.65
CA LYS A 489 -10.78 6.15 -21.98
C LYS A 489 -10.47 6.49 -20.52
N TYR A 490 -9.79 5.61 -19.80
CA TYR A 490 -9.32 5.88 -18.43
C TYR A 490 -8.36 7.07 -18.38
N LEU A 491 -7.40 7.13 -19.30
CA LEU A 491 -6.38 8.18 -19.36
C LEU A 491 -6.92 9.52 -19.91
N GLU A 492 -7.98 9.47 -20.72
CA GLU A 492 -8.72 10.64 -21.20
C GLU A 492 -9.63 11.25 -20.12
N GLN A 493 -10.18 10.43 -19.20
CA GLN A 493 -10.93 10.88 -18.02
C GLN A 493 -10.00 11.59 -17.02
N GLY A 494 -9.88 12.91 -17.23
CA GLY A 494 -8.93 13.82 -16.58
C GLY A 494 -8.34 14.89 -17.51
N LEU A 495 -8.76 14.98 -18.78
CA LEU A 495 -8.43 16.05 -19.72
C LEU A 495 -9.53 17.12 -19.88
N GLU A 496 -10.68 16.95 -19.20
CA GLU A 496 -11.81 17.89 -19.10
C GLU A 496 -11.81 18.57 -17.72
#